data_AF-A0A257HYJ6-F1
#
_entry.id   AF-A0A257HYJ6-F1
#
_cell.length_a   1.000
_cell.length_b   1.000
_cell.length_c   1.000
_cell.angle_alpha   90.00
_cell.angle_beta   90.00
_cell.angle_gamma   90.00
#
_symmetry.space_group_name_H-M   'P 1'
#
loop_
_entity.id
_entity.type
_entity.pdbx_description
1 polymer ?
#
loop_
_entity_poly.entity_id
_entity_poly.type
_entity_poly.pdbx_seq_one_letter_code
_entity_poly.pdbx_strand_id
1 'polypeptide(L)'
;MDIKFQMEKIFDIPNETLSNQPTDEEIRFITAYLEKQFSEIENIDLTTKTNEERKSLFATISSIKNAIADLLSPDGGNYHKLLKELNIKLNFENRLSNIIGMLSKYISLENKYQTGNVTSLINVVHNPSYGYKTFELNDYLNKLILLQPLTDEEVELLSKNNKEQIKPLKHLSDYLNHLVIKYTEGQTNAGSKLESSPIVFFLRDTLLLYLGARRLQAKGASLDARAILINRRLIHSFISSEGINSIYKKSYNLIFQLLSVYQGKFSKEFIEKYKQMFKSSVTQPEIQLLHFISEYMNEVLGDKNNFVGVDTAAHGTMPLLTHVATDRLNSLEMYTSTPWLYEFYSLNIFVSNFPNMRTLESLVSQEELFQFSYISEGKIYVTETCDPVVISKAKLEIGIFLNIIDKNISLTI
;
A
#
# COMPACT_ATOMS: atom_id res chain seq x y z
N MET A 1 -38.27 19.04 23.91
CA MET A 1 -38.46 17.84 23.06
C MET A 1 -37.07 17.22 22.96
N ASP A 2 -36.79 16.27 23.84
CA ASP A 2 -35.48 15.63 23.96
C ASP A 2 -35.20 14.78 22.73
N ILE A 3 -34.23 15.21 21.92
CA ILE A 3 -33.66 14.37 20.88
C ILE A 3 -32.69 13.41 21.58
N LYS A 4 -33.23 12.26 22.02
CA LYS A 4 -32.41 11.06 22.19
C LYS A 4 -31.84 10.71 20.82
N PHE A 5 -30.62 11.17 20.54
CA PHE A 5 -29.81 10.58 19.47
C PHE A 5 -29.62 9.11 19.86
N GLN A 6 -30.37 8.20 19.23
CA GLN A 6 -29.93 6.81 19.14
C GLN A 6 -28.60 6.86 18.39
N MET A 7 -27.50 6.62 19.12
CA MET A 7 -26.19 6.56 18.51
C MET A 7 -26.14 5.30 17.65
N GLU A 8 -26.22 5.50 16.33
CA GLU A 8 -25.90 4.45 15.36
C GLU A 8 -24.46 3.98 15.64
N LYS A 9 -24.26 2.67 15.69
CA LYS A 9 -22.91 2.09 15.75
C LYS A 9 -22.13 2.60 14.54
N ILE A 10 -20.86 2.96 14.73
CA ILE A 10 -20.03 3.43 13.62
C ILE A 10 -19.71 2.25 12.69
N PHE A 11 -19.60 1.04 13.26
CA PHE A 11 -19.31 -0.18 12.55
C PHE A 11 -20.45 -1.19 12.71
N ASP A 12 -21.08 -1.58 11.60
CA ASP A 12 -21.94 -2.75 11.57
C ASP A 12 -21.07 -4.01 11.58
N ILE A 13 -21.41 -4.96 12.46
CA ILE A 13 -20.67 -6.22 12.62
C ILE A 13 -21.54 -7.35 12.05
N PRO A 14 -21.32 -7.81 10.80
CA PRO A 14 -21.92 -9.04 10.32
C PRO A 14 -21.11 -10.25 10.82
N ASN A 15 -21.81 -11.24 11.40
CA ASN A 15 -21.37 -12.61 11.75
C ASN A 15 -19.89 -12.87 12.09
N GLU A 16 -19.64 -13.25 13.35
CA GLU A 16 -18.33 -13.57 13.95
C GLU A 16 -17.61 -14.84 13.41
N THR A 17 -18.06 -15.44 12.30
CA THR A 17 -17.78 -16.85 12.04
C THR A 17 -16.39 -17.17 11.50
N LEU A 18 -15.56 -16.20 11.11
CA LEU A 18 -14.18 -16.44 10.65
C LEU A 18 -13.28 -15.23 10.95
N SER A 19 -12.65 -15.17 12.15
CA SER A 19 -11.71 -14.09 12.50
C SER A 19 -10.27 -14.57 12.51
N ASN A 20 -9.41 -13.90 11.73
CA ASN A 20 -8.00 -13.86 12.06
C ASN A 20 -7.86 -12.98 13.31
N GLN A 21 -7.46 -13.59 14.42
CA GLN A 21 -7.38 -12.87 15.68
C GLN A 21 -6.09 -12.03 15.71
N PRO A 22 -6.17 -10.71 15.96
CA PRO A 22 -4.99 -9.89 16.21
C PRO A 22 -4.22 -10.42 17.42
N THR A 23 -2.92 -10.19 17.43
CA THR A 23 -2.07 -10.54 18.59
C THR A 23 -2.34 -9.58 19.76
N ASP A 24 -2.01 -10.00 20.97
CA ASP A 24 -2.16 -9.13 22.15
C ASP A 24 -1.15 -7.97 22.11
N GLU A 25 0.02 -8.16 21.49
CA GLU A 25 1.00 -7.11 21.19
C GLU A 25 0.43 -6.06 20.24
N GLU A 26 -0.21 -6.51 19.16
CA GLU A 26 -0.86 -5.63 18.19
C GLU A 26 -1.99 -4.82 18.85
N ILE A 27 -2.91 -5.48 19.56
CA ILE A 27 -4.00 -4.80 20.28
C ILE A 27 -3.42 -3.74 21.22
N ARG A 28 -2.38 -4.08 21.99
CA ARG A 28 -1.76 -3.17 22.94
C ARG A 28 -1.14 -1.96 22.24
N PHE A 29 -0.42 -2.19 21.15
CA PHE A 29 0.23 -1.13 20.37
C PHE A 29 -0.81 -0.17 19.77
N ILE A 30 -1.82 -0.71 19.09
CA ILE A 30 -2.92 0.09 18.51
C ILE A 30 -3.69 0.85 19.61
N THR A 31 -3.97 0.20 20.74
CA THR A 31 -4.66 0.84 21.89
C THR A 31 -3.87 2.04 22.40
N ALA A 32 -2.56 1.89 22.61
CA ALA A 32 -1.71 2.96 23.12
C ALA A 32 -1.62 4.14 22.13
N TYR A 33 -1.49 3.84 20.83
CA TYR A 33 -1.52 4.86 19.78
C TYR A 33 -2.84 5.63 19.78
N LEU A 34 -3.98 4.92 19.77
CA LEU A 34 -5.31 5.54 19.70
C LEU A 34 -5.61 6.38 20.94
N GLU A 35 -5.22 5.92 22.14
CA GLU A 35 -5.35 6.69 23.37
C GLU A 35 -4.59 8.02 23.27
N LYS A 36 -3.31 7.98 22.85
CA LYS A 36 -2.50 9.18 22.63
C LYS A 36 -3.19 10.13 21.64
N GLN A 37 -3.59 9.62 20.47
CA GLN A 37 -4.19 10.45 19.41
C GLN A 37 -5.52 11.05 19.82
N PHE A 38 -6.43 10.29 20.43
CA PHE A 38 -7.72 10.81 20.85
C PHE A 38 -7.57 11.84 21.97
N SER A 39 -6.71 11.57 22.95
CA SER A 39 -6.45 12.49 24.06
C SER A 39 -5.79 13.78 23.58
N GLU A 40 -4.89 13.73 22.60
CA GLU A 40 -4.34 14.92 21.95
C GLU A 40 -5.45 15.74 21.27
N ILE A 41 -6.31 15.10 20.48
CA ILE A 41 -7.34 15.79 19.67
C ILE A 41 -8.47 16.37 20.52
N GLU A 42 -8.93 15.64 21.54
CA GLU A 42 -10.00 16.08 22.45
C GLU A 42 -9.62 17.33 23.25
N ASN A 43 -8.32 17.56 23.46
CA ASN A 43 -7.80 18.74 24.16
C ASN A 43 -7.51 19.94 23.24
N ILE A 44 -7.72 19.83 21.93
CA ILE A 44 -7.50 20.92 20.98
C ILE A 44 -8.69 21.88 20.97
N ASP A 45 -8.43 23.17 21.20
CA ASP A 45 -9.38 24.23 20.87
C ASP A 45 -9.39 24.50 19.36
N LEU A 46 -10.34 23.88 18.65
CA LEU A 46 -10.51 24.02 17.20
C LEU A 46 -10.78 25.46 16.73
N THR A 47 -11.25 26.35 17.61
CA THR A 47 -11.53 27.75 17.24
C THR A 47 -10.25 28.54 17.00
N THR A 48 -9.15 28.11 17.63
CA THR A 48 -7.82 28.71 17.48
C THR A 48 -7.03 28.15 16.29
N LYS A 49 -7.54 27.08 15.67
CA LYS A 49 -6.84 26.36 14.59
C LYS A 49 -7.14 26.92 13.21
N THR A 50 -6.09 26.99 12.40
CA THR A 50 -6.19 27.32 10.97
C THR A 50 -7.04 26.26 10.24
N ASN A 51 -7.56 26.62 9.07
CA ASN A 51 -8.31 25.66 8.24
C ASN A 51 -7.44 24.45 7.83
N GLU A 52 -6.15 24.64 7.58
CA GLU A 52 -5.24 23.56 7.20
C GLU A 52 -4.95 22.61 8.36
N GLU A 53 -4.74 23.13 9.58
CA GLU A 53 -4.62 22.29 10.77
C GLU A 53 -5.90 21.47 11.00
N ARG A 54 -7.08 22.08 10.86
CA ARG A 54 -8.36 21.37 10.99
C ARG A 54 -8.53 20.28 9.93
N LYS A 55 -8.14 20.54 8.68
CA LYS A 55 -8.14 19.54 7.60
C LYS A 55 -7.20 18.37 7.92
N SER A 56 -6.00 18.66 8.45
CA SER A 56 -5.03 17.64 8.85
C SER A 56 -5.56 16.73 9.98
N LEU A 57 -6.20 17.33 10.99
CA LEU A 57 -6.85 16.57 12.08
C LEU A 57 -7.96 15.66 11.55
N PHE A 58 -8.78 16.18 10.63
CA PHE A 58 -9.84 15.40 9.99
C PHE A 58 -9.31 14.27 9.11
N ALA A 59 -8.24 14.50 8.36
CA ALA A 59 -7.57 13.46 7.58
C ALA A 59 -7.01 12.35 8.48
N THR A 60 -6.46 12.71 9.64
CA THR A 60 -5.95 11.76 10.64
C THR A 60 -7.09 10.89 11.19
N ILE A 61 -8.19 11.49 11.63
CA ILE A 61 -9.35 10.78 12.17
C ILE A 61 -10.02 9.91 11.10
N SER A 62 -10.13 10.41 9.86
CA SER A 62 -10.66 9.63 8.73
C SER A 62 -9.75 8.44 8.41
N SER A 63 -8.43 8.61 8.51
CA SER A 63 -7.47 7.52 8.33
C SER A 63 -7.64 6.44 9.40
N ILE A 64 -7.82 6.81 10.67
CA ILE A 64 -8.09 5.87 11.76
C ILE A 64 -9.39 5.11 11.51
N LYS A 65 -10.48 5.82 11.21
CA LYS A 65 -11.79 5.20 10.93
C LYS A 65 -11.68 4.18 9.80
N ASN A 66 -11.07 4.57 8.68
CA ASN A 66 -10.97 3.72 7.50
C ASN A 66 -10.02 2.53 7.70
N ALA A 67 -8.93 2.69 8.45
CA ALA A 67 -8.04 1.58 8.78
C ALA A 67 -8.72 0.54 9.68
N ILE A 68 -9.52 0.97 10.66
CA ILE A 68 -10.31 0.04 11.48
C ILE A 68 -11.42 -0.61 10.65
N ALA A 69 -12.10 0.14 9.78
CA ALA A 69 -13.11 -0.43 8.87
C ALA A 69 -12.50 -1.51 7.97
N ASP A 70 -11.29 -1.27 7.43
CA ASP A 70 -10.57 -2.21 6.58
C ASP A 70 -10.25 -3.50 7.35
N LEU A 71 -9.69 -3.41 8.57
CA LEU A 71 -9.42 -4.58 9.43
C LEU A 71 -10.67 -5.38 9.80
N LEU A 72 -11.83 -4.74 9.86
CA LEU A 72 -13.12 -5.39 10.13
C LEU A 72 -13.77 -6.03 8.89
N SER A 73 -13.24 -5.76 7.70
CA SER A 73 -13.74 -6.33 6.46
C SER A 73 -13.28 -7.79 6.26
N PRO A 74 -13.96 -8.55 5.38
CA PRO A 74 -13.52 -9.91 5.01
C PRO A 74 -12.08 -9.95 4.49
N ASP A 75 -11.67 -8.94 3.71
CA ASP A 75 -10.32 -8.84 3.14
C ASP A 75 -9.27 -8.46 4.20
N GLY A 76 -9.67 -7.70 5.22
CA GLY A 76 -8.82 -7.28 6.34
C GLY A 76 -8.72 -8.32 7.46
N GLY A 77 -9.47 -9.42 7.39
CA GLY A 77 -9.36 -10.56 8.30
C GLY A 77 -10.38 -10.60 9.43
N ASN A 78 -11.43 -9.78 9.38
CA ASN A 78 -12.54 -9.74 10.36
C ASN A 78 -12.08 -9.59 11.82
N TYR A 79 -11.33 -8.52 12.12
CA TYR A 79 -10.70 -8.27 13.44
C TYR A 79 -11.71 -7.82 14.52
N HIS A 80 -12.83 -8.51 14.69
CA HIS A 80 -13.86 -8.13 15.67
C HIS A 80 -13.35 -8.12 17.13
N LYS A 81 -12.37 -8.99 17.47
CA LYS A 81 -11.70 -8.94 18.78
C LYS A 81 -11.01 -7.58 19.00
N LEU A 82 -10.37 -6.99 17.98
CA LEU A 82 -9.73 -5.68 18.10
C LEU A 82 -10.77 -4.63 18.50
N LEU A 83 -11.87 -4.52 17.75
CA LEU A 83 -12.90 -3.51 18.02
C LEU A 83 -13.50 -3.68 19.43
N LYS A 84 -13.77 -4.93 19.85
CA LYS A 84 -14.26 -5.21 21.21
C LYS A 84 -13.28 -4.73 22.28
N GLU A 85 -12.00 -5.06 22.15
CA GLU A 85 -10.96 -4.63 23.08
C GLU A 85 -10.78 -3.11 23.10
N LEU A 86 -10.80 -2.46 21.94
CA LEU A 86 -10.72 -1.00 21.81
C LEU A 86 -11.91 -0.31 22.49
N ASN A 87 -13.13 -0.84 22.32
CA ASN A 87 -14.31 -0.31 23.00
C ASN A 87 -14.24 -0.49 24.52
N ILE A 88 -13.77 -1.63 25.01
CA ILE A 88 -13.60 -1.87 26.46
C ILE A 88 -12.55 -0.93 27.06
N LYS A 89 -11.40 -0.77 26.40
CA LYS A 89 -10.26 -0.03 26.95
C LYS A 89 -10.35 1.48 26.75
N LEU A 90 -10.91 1.93 25.63
CA LEU A 90 -10.86 3.33 25.21
C LEU A 90 -12.23 3.97 25.02
N ASN A 91 -13.33 3.22 25.11
CA ASN A 91 -14.64 3.68 24.64
C ASN A 91 -14.56 4.18 23.17
N PHE A 92 -13.85 3.41 22.35
CA PHE A 92 -13.36 3.82 21.03
C PHE A 92 -14.45 4.40 20.11
N GLU A 93 -15.55 3.69 19.88
CA GLU A 93 -16.60 4.16 18.97
C GLU A 93 -17.23 5.48 19.43
N ASN A 94 -17.45 5.65 20.73
CA ASN A 94 -18.01 6.87 21.28
C ASN A 94 -17.04 8.06 21.11
N ARG A 95 -15.77 7.87 21.45
CA ARG A 95 -14.74 8.93 21.27
C ARG A 95 -14.58 9.30 19.80
N LEU A 96 -14.49 8.30 18.92
CA LEU A 96 -14.40 8.52 17.49
C LEU A 96 -15.62 9.31 16.96
N SER A 97 -16.83 8.93 17.37
CA SER A 97 -18.08 9.64 17.00
C SER A 97 -18.05 11.10 17.44
N ASN A 98 -17.66 11.35 18.70
CA ASN A 98 -17.60 12.68 19.27
C ASN A 98 -16.58 13.57 18.56
N ILE A 99 -15.39 13.03 18.26
CA ILE A 99 -14.34 13.76 17.53
C ILE A 99 -14.79 14.10 16.10
N ILE A 100 -15.39 13.14 15.37
CA ILE A 100 -15.93 13.37 14.02
C ILE A 100 -17.03 14.44 14.07
N GLY A 101 -17.96 14.32 15.02
CA GLY A 101 -19.05 15.27 15.24
C GLY A 101 -18.51 16.67 15.54
N MET A 102 -17.47 16.78 16.37
CA MET A 102 -16.79 18.02 16.68
C MET A 102 -16.14 18.64 15.43
N LEU A 103 -15.29 17.90 14.71
CA LEU A 103 -14.56 18.39 13.54
C LEU A 103 -15.48 18.80 12.38
N SER A 104 -16.56 18.04 12.17
CA SER A 104 -17.52 18.31 11.08
C SER A 104 -18.23 19.66 11.18
N LYS A 105 -18.32 20.27 12.37
CA LYS A 105 -18.88 21.61 12.57
C LYS A 105 -18.01 22.72 11.97
N TYR A 106 -16.71 22.46 11.85
CA TYR A 106 -15.71 23.44 11.44
C TYR A 106 -15.20 23.23 10.01
N ILE A 107 -15.75 22.25 9.31
CA ILE A 107 -15.36 21.84 7.97
C ILE A 107 -16.55 22.08 7.03
N SER A 108 -16.37 22.98 6.06
CA SER A 108 -17.39 23.32 5.06
C SER A 108 -17.90 22.07 4.32
N LEU A 109 -19.15 22.11 3.86
CA LEU A 109 -19.85 21.03 3.12
C LEU A 109 -19.04 20.46 1.94
N GLU A 110 -18.15 21.24 1.31
CA GLU A 110 -17.29 20.78 0.21
C GLU A 110 -16.32 19.65 0.61
N ASN A 111 -15.96 19.53 1.89
CA ASN A 111 -15.07 18.48 2.40
C ASN A 111 -15.83 17.23 2.90
N LYS A 112 -17.16 17.28 3.06
CA LYS A 112 -17.96 16.07 3.40
C LYS A 112 -17.89 15.00 2.29
N TYR A 113 -17.54 15.40 1.07
CA TYR A 113 -17.36 14.50 -0.07
C TYR A 113 -16.06 13.68 -0.02
N GLN A 114 -15.08 14.05 0.83
CA GLN A 114 -13.91 13.19 1.07
C GLN A 114 -14.21 12.04 2.05
N THR A 115 -15.33 12.10 2.77
CA THR A 115 -15.79 11.07 3.73
C THR A 115 -16.94 10.21 3.22
N GLY A 116 -17.50 10.53 2.06
CA GLY A 116 -18.34 9.56 1.38
C GLY A 116 -17.47 8.35 1.08
N ASN A 117 -17.93 7.15 1.45
CA ASN A 117 -17.51 5.95 0.75
C ASN A 117 -17.86 6.18 -0.72
N VAL A 118 -16.96 6.79 -1.49
CA VAL A 118 -17.04 6.79 -2.95
C VAL A 118 -16.56 5.41 -3.39
N THR A 119 -17.25 4.38 -2.88
CA THR A 119 -17.36 3.06 -3.49
C THR A 119 -18.34 3.12 -4.67
N SER A 120 -18.35 4.24 -5.41
CA SER A 120 -18.81 4.29 -6.79
C SER A 120 -17.62 4.26 -7.76
N LEU A 121 -16.46 3.78 -7.31
CA LEU A 121 -15.69 2.87 -8.16
C LEU A 121 -16.70 1.84 -8.63
N ILE A 122 -16.97 1.80 -9.93
CA ILE A 122 -17.76 0.74 -10.53
C ILE A 122 -16.93 -0.52 -10.29
N ASN A 123 -17.10 -1.15 -9.12
CA ASN A 123 -16.46 -2.40 -8.74
C ASN A 123 -16.78 -3.36 -9.88
N VAL A 124 -15.81 -3.58 -10.76
CA VAL A 124 -15.93 -4.63 -11.74
C VAL A 124 -15.70 -5.89 -10.95
N VAL A 125 -16.78 -6.53 -10.56
CA VAL A 125 -16.69 -7.88 -10.03
C VAL A 125 -16.20 -8.73 -11.20
N HIS A 126 -14.95 -9.15 -11.13
CA HIS A 126 -14.38 -10.05 -12.11
C HIS A 126 -15.30 -11.25 -12.31
N ASN A 127 -15.64 -11.57 -13.56
CA ASN A 127 -16.41 -12.76 -13.88
C ASN A 127 -15.45 -13.92 -14.26
N PRO A 128 -15.25 -14.93 -13.38
CA PRO A 128 -14.28 -16.00 -13.62
C PRO A 128 -14.65 -16.90 -14.81
N SER A 129 -15.89 -16.84 -15.30
CA SER A 129 -16.34 -17.65 -16.44
C SER A 129 -15.63 -17.31 -17.75
N TYR A 130 -15.04 -16.12 -17.88
CA TYR A 130 -14.23 -15.77 -19.05
C TYR A 130 -12.88 -16.50 -19.09
N GLY A 131 -12.43 -17.07 -17.96
CA GLY A 131 -11.15 -17.78 -17.86
C GLY A 131 -9.95 -16.84 -17.79
N TYR A 132 -8.76 -17.43 -17.95
CA TYR A 132 -7.48 -16.74 -17.78
C TYR A 132 -6.45 -17.17 -18.82
N LYS A 133 -5.48 -16.29 -19.10
CA LYS A 133 -4.30 -16.60 -19.91
C LYS A 133 -3.04 -16.48 -19.06
N THR A 134 -2.17 -17.47 -19.15
CA THR A 134 -0.92 -17.51 -18.39
C THR A 134 0.24 -16.93 -19.19
N PHE A 135 1.09 -16.17 -18.51
CA PHE A 135 2.30 -15.57 -19.05
C PHE A 135 3.45 -15.71 -18.05
N GLU A 136 4.68 -15.80 -18.54
CA GLU A 136 5.85 -15.51 -17.70
C GLU A 136 5.82 -14.01 -17.35
N LEU A 137 6.20 -13.67 -16.11
CA LEU A 137 6.04 -12.31 -15.57
C LEU A 137 6.79 -11.25 -16.40
N ASN A 138 8.05 -11.46 -16.76
CA ASN A 138 8.82 -10.47 -17.52
C ASN A 138 8.23 -10.27 -18.92
N ASP A 139 7.83 -11.34 -19.59
CA ASP A 139 7.12 -11.27 -20.89
C ASP A 139 5.82 -10.47 -20.77
N TYR A 140 5.07 -10.69 -19.69
CA TYR A 140 3.83 -9.98 -19.41
C TYR A 140 4.06 -8.48 -19.16
N LEU A 141 5.06 -8.14 -18.35
CA LEU A 141 5.41 -6.74 -18.08
C LEU A 141 5.90 -6.04 -19.35
N ASN A 142 6.69 -6.71 -20.20
CA ASN A 142 7.12 -6.17 -21.50
C ASN A 142 5.92 -5.89 -22.41
N LYS A 143 4.92 -6.78 -22.45
CA LYS A 143 3.66 -6.55 -23.16
C LYS A 143 2.94 -5.29 -22.65
N LEU A 144 2.88 -5.07 -21.33
CA LEU A 144 2.22 -3.89 -20.75
C LEU A 144 2.98 -2.58 -21.02
N ILE A 145 4.32 -2.61 -21.03
CA ILE A 145 5.16 -1.44 -21.33
C ILE A 145 4.90 -0.91 -22.76
N LEU A 146 4.51 -1.77 -23.69
CA LEU A 146 4.21 -1.41 -25.08
C LEU A 146 2.82 -0.79 -25.28
N LEU A 147 1.99 -0.72 -24.24
CA LEU A 147 0.70 -0.04 -24.32
C LEU A 147 0.89 1.45 -24.60
N GLN A 148 0.09 1.96 -25.54
CA GLN A 148 0.12 3.37 -25.89
C GLN A 148 -0.62 4.19 -24.82
N PRO A 149 -0.12 5.39 -24.46
CA PRO A 149 -0.87 6.33 -23.64
C PRO A 149 -2.13 6.77 -24.39
N LEU A 150 -3.14 7.20 -23.65
CA LEU A 150 -4.28 7.88 -24.26
C LEU A 150 -3.86 9.27 -24.76
N THR A 151 -4.55 9.75 -25.78
CA THR A 151 -4.44 11.12 -26.28
C THR A 151 -5.03 12.13 -25.29
N ASP A 152 -4.68 13.39 -25.45
CA ASP A 152 -5.16 14.46 -24.59
C ASP A 152 -6.68 14.65 -24.68
N GLU A 153 -7.23 14.50 -25.88
CA GLU A 153 -8.68 14.56 -26.14
C GLU A 153 -9.41 13.42 -25.42
N GLU A 154 -8.88 12.20 -25.47
CA GLU A 154 -9.44 11.04 -24.76
C GLU A 154 -9.41 11.25 -23.24
N VAL A 155 -8.28 11.71 -22.70
CA VAL A 155 -8.16 11.99 -21.26
C VAL A 155 -9.09 13.12 -20.83
N GLU A 156 -9.22 14.20 -21.62
CA GLU A 156 -10.10 15.32 -21.27
C GLU A 156 -11.58 14.90 -21.27
N LEU A 157 -12.00 14.11 -22.26
CA LEU A 157 -13.36 13.56 -22.33
C LEU A 157 -13.67 12.70 -21.10
N LEU A 158 -12.72 11.84 -20.70
CA LEU A 158 -12.86 11.00 -19.52
C LEU A 158 -12.81 11.81 -18.22
N SER A 159 -11.98 12.83 -18.16
CA SER A 159 -11.83 13.73 -17.00
C SER A 159 -13.11 14.50 -16.71
N LYS A 160 -13.81 14.97 -17.75
CA LYS A 160 -15.09 15.69 -17.58
C LYS A 160 -16.16 14.80 -16.92
N ASN A 161 -16.13 13.51 -17.22
CA ASN A 161 -17.13 12.56 -16.73
C ASN A 161 -16.70 11.83 -15.43
N ASN A 162 -15.40 11.76 -15.12
CA ASN A 162 -14.86 10.91 -14.06
C ASN A 162 -13.72 11.56 -13.26
N LYS A 163 -13.84 12.83 -12.84
CA LYS A 163 -12.78 13.54 -12.09
C LYS A 163 -12.24 12.77 -10.87
N GLU A 164 -13.11 12.10 -10.13
CA GLU A 164 -12.73 11.32 -8.95
C GLU A 164 -11.88 10.09 -9.29
N GLN A 165 -12.04 9.48 -10.47
CA GLN A 165 -11.25 8.32 -10.88
C GLN A 165 -9.81 8.68 -11.27
N ILE A 166 -9.55 9.94 -11.61
CA ILE A 166 -8.23 10.41 -12.04
C ILE A 166 -7.36 10.87 -10.86
N LYS A 167 -7.99 11.27 -9.76
CA LYS A 167 -7.29 11.74 -8.57
C LYS A 167 -6.26 10.74 -8.02
N PRO A 168 -6.55 9.42 -7.91
CA PRO A 168 -5.57 8.44 -7.46
C PRO A 168 -4.37 8.34 -8.42
N LEU A 169 -4.62 8.41 -9.74
CA LEU A 169 -3.57 8.37 -10.76
C LEU A 169 -2.64 9.59 -10.67
N LYS A 170 -3.17 10.77 -10.35
CA LYS A 170 -2.37 11.96 -10.08
C LYS A 170 -1.49 11.78 -8.84
N HIS A 171 -2.04 11.25 -7.75
CA HIS A 171 -1.24 10.97 -6.55
C HIS A 171 -0.11 9.97 -6.80
N LEU A 172 -0.33 8.94 -7.62
CA LEU A 172 0.75 8.04 -8.06
C LEU A 172 1.79 8.77 -8.91
N SER A 173 1.37 9.69 -9.77
CA SER A 173 2.32 10.49 -10.56
C SER A 173 3.16 11.39 -9.67
N ASP A 174 2.56 12.03 -8.65
CA ASP A 174 3.28 12.86 -7.69
C ASP A 174 4.30 12.03 -6.90
N TYR A 175 3.92 10.83 -6.49
CA TYR A 175 4.81 9.91 -5.80
C TYR A 175 5.94 9.42 -6.72
N LEU A 176 5.66 9.07 -7.97
CA LEU A 176 6.69 8.72 -8.94
C LEU A 176 7.66 9.89 -9.16
N ASN A 177 7.16 11.11 -9.33
CA ASN A 177 7.99 12.31 -9.47
C ASN A 177 8.90 12.51 -8.24
N HIS A 178 8.36 12.32 -7.03
CA HIS A 178 9.16 12.35 -5.81
C HIS A 178 10.29 11.31 -5.82
N LEU A 179 10.00 10.06 -6.21
CA LEU A 179 11.00 9.00 -6.32
C LEU A 179 12.07 9.34 -7.35
N VAL A 180 11.68 9.88 -8.51
CA VAL A 180 12.62 10.32 -9.54
C VAL A 180 13.54 11.39 -8.99
N ILE A 181 12.99 12.52 -8.53
CA ILE A 181 13.76 13.64 -7.95
C ILE A 181 14.74 13.14 -6.87
N LYS A 182 14.24 12.35 -5.91
CA LYS A 182 15.03 11.85 -4.77
C LYS A 182 16.22 10.99 -5.20
N TYR A 183 16.07 10.19 -6.25
CA TYR A 183 17.06 9.19 -6.66
C TYR A 183 17.82 9.52 -7.95
N THR A 184 17.45 10.58 -8.69
CA THR A 184 18.19 11.06 -9.87
C THR A 184 18.94 12.37 -9.61
N GLU A 185 18.39 13.32 -8.84
CA GLU A 185 19.02 14.64 -8.63
C GLU A 185 20.18 14.62 -7.63
N GLY A 186 20.23 13.61 -6.75
CA GLY A 186 21.37 13.40 -5.84
C GLY A 186 22.70 13.09 -6.54
N GLN A 187 22.70 12.86 -7.86
CA GLN A 187 23.88 12.47 -8.64
C GLN A 187 24.57 13.62 -9.39
N THR A 188 24.00 14.83 -9.42
CA THR A 188 24.56 15.95 -10.23
C THR A 188 25.64 16.75 -9.51
N ASN A 189 25.79 16.60 -8.18
CA ASN A 189 26.70 17.43 -7.37
C ASN A 189 28.07 16.78 -7.04
N ALA A 190 28.31 15.53 -7.45
CA ALA A 190 29.61 14.88 -7.26
C ALA A 190 30.06 14.28 -8.59
N GLY A 191 31.19 14.75 -9.14
CA GLY A 191 31.74 14.42 -10.46
C GLY A 191 32.16 12.95 -10.68
N SER A 192 31.57 11.99 -9.98
CA SER A 192 31.64 10.57 -10.25
C SER A 192 30.25 10.09 -10.70
N LYS A 193 30.15 9.53 -11.92
CA LYS A 193 29.01 8.71 -12.35
C LYS A 193 28.88 7.51 -11.40
N LEU A 194 28.30 7.69 -10.23
CA LEU A 194 27.80 6.56 -9.44
C LEU A 194 26.62 6.00 -10.24
N GLU A 195 26.68 4.74 -10.63
CA GLU A 195 25.53 4.07 -11.20
C GLU A 195 24.33 4.25 -10.27
N SER A 196 23.19 4.69 -10.81
CA SER A 196 21.97 4.81 -10.02
C SER A 196 21.59 3.44 -9.47
N SER A 197 21.35 3.40 -8.15
CA SER A 197 20.83 2.20 -7.51
C SER A 197 19.47 1.86 -8.14
N PRO A 198 19.24 0.61 -8.55
CA PRO A 198 17.95 0.21 -9.09
C PRO A 198 16.81 0.55 -8.13
N ILE A 199 15.70 1.01 -8.71
CA ILE A 199 14.44 1.18 -8.01
C ILE A 199 13.58 -0.03 -8.33
N VAL A 200 13.34 -0.86 -7.33
CA VAL A 200 12.62 -2.12 -7.44
C VAL A 200 11.21 -1.96 -6.91
N PHE A 201 10.23 -2.07 -7.79
CA PHE A 201 8.81 -1.97 -7.48
C PHE A 201 8.25 -3.34 -7.07
N PHE A 202 7.70 -3.44 -5.86
CA PHE A 202 7.05 -4.64 -5.34
C PHE A 202 5.64 -4.77 -5.93
N LEU A 203 5.52 -5.55 -7.00
CA LEU A 203 4.29 -5.75 -7.76
C LEU A 203 3.19 -6.37 -6.89
N ARG A 204 2.32 -5.51 -6.40
CA ARG A 204 0.93 -5.78 -6.02
C ARG A 204 0.15 -4.53 -6.38
N ASP A 205 0.58 -3.42 -5.80
CA ASP A 205 -0.07 -2.12 -5.89
C ASP A 205 0.84 -1.05 -6.53
N THR A 206 1.99 -1.47 -7.06
CA THR A 206 3.00 -0.58 -7.67
C THR A 206 3.12 -0.77 -9.18
N LEU A 207 2.19 -1.48 -9.82
CA LEU A 207 2.26 -1.76 -11.27
C LEU A 207 2.33 -0.46 -12.07
N LEU A 208 1.44 0.49 -11.79
CA LEU A 208 1.41 1.75 -12.51
C LEU A 208 2.70 2.54 -12.30
N LEU A 209 3.21 2.62 -11.06
CA LEU A 209 4.49 3.27 -10.76
C LEU A 209 5.64 2.66 -11.57
N TYR A 210 5.70 1.32 -11.66
CA TYR A 210 6.69 0.63 -12.47
C TYR A 210 6.56 0.98 -13.96
N LEU A 211 5.35 0.92 -14.53
CA LEU A 211 5.11 1.25 -15.94
C LEU A 211 5.49 2.71 -16.25
N GLY A 212 5.14 3.63 -15.36
CA GLY A 212 5.55 5.03 -15.44
C GLY A 212 7.07 5.18 -15.41
N ALA A 213 7.75 4.56 -14.43
CA ALA A 213 9.20 4.63 -14.29
C ALA A 213 9.93 4.04 -15.52
N ARG A 214 9.46 2.91 -16.05
CA ARG A 214 10.00 2.31 -17.29
C ARG A 214 9.81 3.24 -18.49
N ARG A 215 8.68 3.92 -18.58
CA ARG A 215 8.42 4.89 -19.65
C ARG A 215 9.35 6.10 -19.55
N LEU A 216 9.62 6.59 -18.35
CA LEU A 216 10.60 7.66 -18.13
C LEU A 216 12.02 7.23 -18.46
N GLN A 217 12.41 6.03 -18.05
CA GLN A 217 13.69 5.44 -18.41
C GLN A 217 13.84 5.33 -19.94
N ALA A 218 12.80 4.90 -20.66
CA ALA A 218 12.79 4.84 -22.12
C ALA A 218 12.89 6.23 -22.79
N LYS A 219 12.45 7.28 -22.10
CA LYS A 219 12.58 8.70 -22.52
C LYS A 219 13.91 9.35 -22.12
N GLY A 220 14.81 8.59 -21.50
CA GLY A 220 16.16 9.07 -21.15
C GLY A 220 16.34 9.54 -19.71
N ALA A 221 15.33 9.40 -18.84
CA ALA A 221 15.53 9.64 -17.41
C ALA A 221 16.56 8.64 -16.85
N SER A 222 17.48 9.11 -16.00
CA SER A 222 18.56 8.29 -15.40
C SER A 222 18.05 7.39 -14.26
N LEU A 223 17.10 6.53 -14.59
CA LEU A 223 16.44 5.59 -13.69
C LEU A 223 16.77 4.16 -14.13
N ASP A 224 16.99 3.27 -13.17
CA ASP A 224 16.97 1.82 -13.42
C ASP A 224 15.76 1.21 -12.72
N ALA A 225 14.62 1.20 -13.41
CA ALA A 225 13.37 0.67 -12.89
C ALA A 225 13.29 -0.85 -13.12
N ARG A 226 13.09 -1.58 -12.03
CA ARG A 226 12.95 -3.05 -11.97
C ARG A 226 11.67 -3.41 -11.24
N ALA A 227 11.18 -4.62 -11.42
CA ALA A 227 9.97 -5.08 -10.75
C ALA A 227 10.16 -6.49 -10.20
N ILE A 228 9.52 -6.75 -9.06
CA ILE A 228 9.47 -8.08 -8.44
C ILE A 228 8.06 -8.38 -7.97
N LEU A 229 7.62 -9.63 -8.09
CA LEU A 229 6.30 -10.08 -7.61
C LEU A 229 6.46 -10.90 -6.33
N ILE A 230 6.54 -10.22 -5.17
CA ILE A 230 6.54 -10.87 -3.86
C ILE A 230 5.26 -10.47 -3.13
N ASN A 231 4.23 -11.32 -3.23
CA ASN A 231 2.93 -11.08 -2.61
C ASN A 231 2.46 -12.29 -1.77
N ARG A 232 1.32 -12.15 -1.10
CA ARG A 232 0.77 -13.23 -0.24
C ARG A 232 0.54 -14.54 -1.01
N ARG A 233 0.09 -14.47 -2.27
CA ARG A 233 -0.15 -15.66 -3.10
C ARG A 233 1.15 -16.40 -3.44
N LEU A 234 2.22 -15.66 -3.74
CA LEU A 234 3.54 -16.26 -3.92
C LEU A 234 3.98 -16.96 -2.64
N ILE A 235 3.89 -16.29 -1.48
CA ILE A 235 4.25 -16.89 -0.19
C ILE A 235 3.47 -18.19 0.07
N HIS A 236 2.18 -18.21 -0.25
CA HIS A 236 1.33 -19.39 -0.08
C HIS A 236 1.71 -20.56 -0.98
N SER A 237 2.36 -20.33 -2.12
CA SER A 237 2.82 -21.41 -2.99
C SER A 237 3.92 -22.29 -2.36
N PHE A 238 4.56 -21.81 -1.28
CA PHE A 238 5.56 -22.57 -0.53
C PHE A 238 4.99 -23.34 0.68
N ILE A 239 3.71 -23.13 1.00
CA ILE A 239 3.09 -23.69 2.20
C ILE A 239 2.08 -24.77 1.81
N SER A 240 2.02 -25.87 2.56
CA SER A 240 0.97 -26.87 2.38
C SER A 240 -0.41 -26.30 2.73
N SER A 241 -1.47 -26.91 2.19
CA SER A 241 -2.87 -26.52 2.41
C SER A 241 -3.30 -26.49 3.89
N GLU A 242 -2.59 -27.19 4.77
CA GLU A 242 -2.86 -27.22 6.22
C GLU A 242 -2.21 -26.03 6.97
N GLY A 243 -1.25 -25.33 6.35
CA GLY A 243 -0.46 -24.25 6.96
C GLY A 243 -0.82 -22.84 6.48
N ILE A 244 -1.99 -22.65 5.86
CA ILE A 244 -2.40 -21.40 5.20
C ILE A 244 -2.09 -20.17 6.09
N ASN A 245 -1.44 -19.15 5.49
CA ASN A 245 -1.00 -17.90 6.12
C ASN A 245 0.12 -18.00 7.19
N SER A 246 0.72 -19.15 7.48
CA SER A 246 1.71 -19.28 8.58
C SER A 246 2.92 -18.34 8.43
N ILE A 247 3.56 -18.29 7.26
CA ILE A 247 4.71 -17.42 7.00
C ILE A 247 4.29 -15.95 7.06
N TYR A 248 3.21 -15.57 6.36
CA TYR A 248 2.75 -14.18 6.35
C TYR A 248 2.37 -13.69 7.75
N LYS A 249 1.67 -14.52 8.52
CA LYS A 249 1.30 -14.25 9.92
C LYS A 249 2.53 -14.10 10.81
N LYS A 250 3.55 -14.95 10.65
CA LYS A 250 4.82 -14.80 11.36
C LYS A 250 5.50 -13.47 10.98
N SER A 251 5.63 -13.17 9.69
CA SER A 251 6.23 -11.92 9.21
C SER A 251 5.55 -10.68 9.80
N TYR A 252 4.22 -10.70 9.82
CA TYR A 252 3.38 -9.64 10.36
C TYR A 252 3.49 -9.52 11.89
N ASN A 253 3.34 -10.63 12.63
CA ASN A 253 3.36 -10.64 14.09
C ASN A 253 4.71 -10.15 14.64
N LEU A 254 5.81 -10.48 13.97
CA LEU A 254 7.15 -10.02 14.37
C LEU A 254 7.27 -8.49 14.37
N ILE A 255 6.55 -7.79 13.48
CA ILE A 255 6.53 -6.32 13.47
C ILE A 255 5.99 -5.81 14.81
N PHE A 256 4.80 -6.27 15.23
CA PHE A 256 4.17 -5.80 16.47
C PHE A 256 4.89 -6.28 17.73
N GLN A 257 5.43 -7.49 17.72
CA GLN A 257 6.29 -7.96 18.82
C GLN A 257 7.51 -7.05 18.99
N LEU A 258 8.19 -6.70 17.89
CA LEU A 258 9.32 -5.78 17.96
C LEU A 258 8.89 -4.38 18.36
N LEU A 259 7.81 -3.83 17.82
CA LEU A 259 7.32 -2.50 18.19
C LEU A 259 6.93 -2.41 19.67
N SER A 260 6.53 -3.51 20.30
CA SER A 260 6.24 -3.53 21.73
C SER A 260 7.47 -3.30 22.62
N VAL A 261 8.67 -3.62 22.10
CA VAL A 261 9.96 -3.49 22.82
C VAL A 261 10.86 -2.40 22.23
N TYR A 262 10.72 -2.12 20.94
CA TYR A 262 11.50 -1.16 20.18
C TYR A 262 10.74 0.16 20.07
N GLN A 263 11.19 1.15 20.84
CA GLN A 263 10.57 2.49 20.89
C GLN A 263 11.22 3.48 19.90
N GLY A 264 12.04 2.99 18.96
CA GLY A 264 12.72 3.81 17.97
C GLY A 264 11.92 3.95 16.66
N LYS A 265 12.45 4.74 15.73
CA LYS A 265 11.95 4.82 14.35
C LYS A 265 12.46 3.66 13.50
N PHE A 266 11.81 3.39 12.36
CA PHE A 266 12.28 2.41 11.40
C PHE A 266 13.75 2.67 11.05
N SER A 267 14.59 1.65 11.24
CA SER A 267 16.05 1.79 11.18
C SER A 267 16.73 0.48 10.84
N LYS A 268 18.03 0.55 10.52
CA LYS A 268 18.87 -0.65 10.31
C LYS A 268 18.88 -1.56 11.54
N GLU A 269 18.87 -1.01 12.76
CA GLU A 269 18.83 -1.81 13.99
C GLU A 269 17.53 -2.61 14.10
N PHE A 270 16.39 -1.99 13.78
CA PHE A 270 15.11 -2.69 13.74
C PHE A 270 15.14 -3.82 12.70
N ILE A 271 15.66 -3.57 11.50
CA ILE A 271 15.76 -4.56 10.42
C ILE A 271 16.62 -5.75 10.86
N GLU A 272 17.79 -5.51 11.46
CA GLU A 272 18.66 -6.61 11.92
C GLU A 272 18.00 -7.45 13.02
N LYS A 273 17.29 -6.82 13.98
CA LYS A 273 16.51 -7.55 14.99
C LYS A 273 15.38 -8.35 14.37
N TYR A 274 14.67 -7.77 13.40
CA TYR A 274 13.63 -8.47 12.63
C TYR A 274 14.19 -9.71 11.94
N LYS A 275 15.31 -9.56 11.21
CA LYS A 275 16.02 -10.67 10.55
C LYS A 275 16.42 -11.75 11.53
N GLN A 276 17.02 -11.38 12.67
CA GLN A 276 17.43 -12.32 13.70
C GLN A 276 16.23 -13.10 14.25
N MET A 277 15.15 -12.41 14.62
CA MET A 277 13.95 -13.06 15.16
C MET A 277 13.29 -13.97 14.12
N PHE A 278 13.19 -13.53 12.86
CA PHE A 278 12.62 -14.35 11.79
C PHE A 278 13.43 -15.64 11.58
N LYS A 279 14.78 -15.52 11.56
CA LYS A 279 15.72 -16.63 11.34
C LYS A 279 15.87 -17.56 12.54
N SER A 280 15.50 -17.13 13.74
CA SER A 280 15.66 -17.92 14.98
C SER A 280 14.83 -19.22 15.00
N SER A 281 13.74 -19.28 14.23
CA SER A 281 12.86 -20.43 14.16
C SER A 281 12.31 -20.62 12.74
N VAL A 282 13.21 -20.86 11.78
CA VAL A 282 12.84 -21.12 10.38
C VAL A 282 12.45 -22.57 10.14
N THR A 283 11.37 -22.76 9.40
CA THR A 283 10.84 -24.02 8.89
C THR A 283 11.36 -24.28 7.48
N GLN A 284 11.21 -25.50 6.96
CA GLN A 284 11.63 -25.84 5.60
C GLN A 284 10.93 -24.99 4.52
N PRO A 285 9.59 -24.76 4.55
CA PRO A 285 8.92 -23.82 3.66
C PRO A 285 9.53 -22.41 3.66
N GLU A 286 9.91 -21.90 4.83
CA GLU A 286 10.53 -20.58 4.96
C GLU A 286 11.93 -20.55 4.37
N ILE A 287 12.73 -21.60 4.58
CA ILE A 287 14.06 -21.72 3.95
C ILE A 287 13.93 -21.71 2.43
N GLN A 288 13.00 -22.48 1.87
CA GLN A 288 12.75 -22.55 0.42
C GLN A 288 12.29 -21.21 -0.14
N LEU A 289 11.36 -20.53 0.55
CA LEU A 289 10.89 -19.20 0.15
C LEU A 289 12.02 -18.17 0.18
N LEU A 290 12.82 -18.13 1.25
CA LEU A 290 13.93 -17.19 1.38
C LEU A 290 15.01 -17.46 0.31
N HIS A 291 15.29 -18.72 0.02
CA HIS A 291 16.19 -19.11 -1.06
C HIS A 291 15.67 -18.64 -2.42
N PHE A 292 14.40 -18.93 -2.73
CA PHE A 292 13.75 -18.49 -3.96
C PHE A 292 13.78 -16.96 -4.10
N ILE A 293 13.43 -16.21 -3.05
CA ILE A 293 13.48 -14.74 -3.09
C ILE A 293 14.92 -14.29 -3.37
N SER A 294 15.92 -14.90 -2.73
CA SER A 294 17.33 -14.54 -2.96
C SER A 294 17.76 -14.77 -4.41
N GLU A 295 17.44 -15.94 -4.99
CA GLU A 295 17.74 -16.27 -6.38
C GLU A 295 17.00 -15.37 -7.36
N TYR A 296 15.71 -15.14 -7.13
CA TYR A 296 14.87 -14.26 -7.95
C TYR A 296 15.39 -12.82 -7.94
N MET A 297 15.82 -12.31 -6.77
CA MET A 297 16.47 -11.00 -6.68
C MET A 297 17.82 -10.97 -7.43
N ASN A 298 18.59 -12.06 -7.41
CA ASN A 298 19.84 -12.15 -8.17
C ASN A 298 19.59 -12.12 -9.68
N GLU A 299 18.55 -12.79 -10.16
CA GLU A 299 18.15 -12.73 -11.58
C GLU A 299 17.71 -11.31 -11.98
N VAL A 300 16.88 -10.66 -11.18
CA VAL A 300 16.32 -9.33 -11.48
C VAL A 300 17.38 -8.22 -11.42
N LEU A 301 18.33 -8.32 -10.47
CA LEU A 301 19.32 -7.28 -10.21
C LEU A 301 20.70 -7.54 -10.84
N GLY A 302 21.03 -8.78 -11.22
CA GLY A 302 22.36 -9.16 -11.68
C GLY A 302 23.45 -8.83 -10.65
N ASP A 303 24.56 -8.23 -11.10
CA ASP A 303 25.73 -7.86 -10.28
C ASP A 303 25.52 -6.65 -9.36
N LYS A 304 24.33 -6.01 -9.37
CA LYS A 304 24.10 -4.75 -8.65
C LYS A 304 23.91 -4.91 -7.14
N ASN A 305 24.93 -4.59 -6.35
CA ASN A 305 24.93 -4.92 -4.92
C ASN A 305 23.82 -4.29 -4.06
N ASN A 306 23.20 -3.16 -4.46
CA ASN A 306 22.19 -2.50 -3.65
C ASN A 306 21.01 -1.98 -4.49
N PHE A 307 19.82 -1.92 -3.89
CA PHE A 307 18.62 -1.37 -4.52
C PHE A 307 17.71 -0.63 -3.52
N VAL A 308 16.82 0.19 -4.07
CA VAL A 308 15.73 0.86 -3.36
C VAL A 308 14.45 0.06 -3.57
N GLY A 309 13.80 -0.39 -2.50
CA GLY A 309 12.50 -1.04 -2.57
C GLY A 309 11.37 -0.01 -2.56
N VAL A 310 10.43 -0.12 -3.50
CA VAL A 310 9.21 0.71 -3.53
C VAL A 310 8.00 -0.17 -3.28
N ASP A 311 7.22 0.22 -2.28
CA ASP A 311 5.98 -0.45 -1.89
C ASP A 311 4.88 0.61 -1.66
N THR A 312 3.62 0.19 -1.64
CA THR A 312 2.51 1.01 -1.12
C THR A 312 1.92 0.43 0.17
N ALA A 313 2.52 -0.65 0.69
CA ALA A 313 1.95 -1.50 1.73
C ALA A 313 1.57 -0.79 3.03
N ALA A 314 0.50 -1.30 3.64
CA ALA A 314 -0.02 -0.88 4.94
C ALA A 314 0.92 -1.14 6.13
N HIS A 315 1.84 -2.12 6.02
CA HIS A 315 2.70 -2.56 7.13
C HIS A 315 4.17 -2.81 6.75
N GLY A 316 4.55 -2.77 5.47
CA GLY A 316 5.92 -3.04 5.01
C GLY A 316 6.35 -4.51 5.09
N THR A 317 5.41 -5.47 5.13
CA THR A 317 5.71 -6.89 5.32
C THR A 317 6.55 -7.52 4.20
N MET A 318 6.29 -7.16 2.94
CA MET A 318 7.03 -7.77 1.81
C MET A 318 8.47 -7.25 1.74
N PRO A 319 8.73 -5.92 1.86
CA PRO A 319 10.08 -5.40 1.99
C PRO A 319 10.86 -5.99 3.18
N LEU A 320 10.22 -6.14 4.35
CA LEU A 320 10.86 -6.75 5.52
C LEU A 320 11.22 -8.22 5.28
N LEU A 321 10.33 -9.00 4.63
CA LEU A 321 10.64 -10.37 4.24
C LEU A 321 11.82 -10.42 3.25
N THR A 322 11.89 -9.49 2.29
CA THR A 322 13.02 -9.37 1.38
C THR A 322 14.32 -9.06 2.11
N HIS A 323 14.32 -8.21 3.14
CA HIS A 323 15.49 -8.01 4.01
C HIS A 323 15.97 -9.28 4.72
N VAL A 324 15.08 -10.24 4.98
CA VAL A 324 15.48 -11.55 5.53
C VAL A 324 16.24 -12.38 4.49
N ALA A 325 15.79 -12.34 3.24
CA ALA A 325 16.33 -13.10 2.12
C ALA A 325 17.62 -12.49 1.53
N THR A 326 17.80 -11.17 1.61
CA THR A 326 18.93 -10.46 1.03
C THR A 326 19.27 -9.17 1.77
N ASP A 327 20.57 -8.87 1.88
CA ASP A 327 21.09 -7.63 2.46
C ASP A 327 21.19 -6.47 1.43
N ARG A 328 20.81 -6.73 0.18
CA ARG A 328 20.93 -5.78 -0.94
C ARG A 328 19.86 -4.67 -0.91
N LEU A 329 18.79 -4.82 -0.14
CA LEU A 329 17.78 -3.77 0.02
C LEU A 329 18.36 -2.66 0.91
N ASN A 330 18.74 -1.52 0.33
CA ASN A 330 19.43 -0.45 1.04
C ASN A 330 18.47 0.57 1.67
N SER A 331 17.39 0.90 0.97
CA SER A 331 16.33 1.78 1.46
C SER A 331 14.97 1.30 1.01
N LEU A 332 13.96 1.68 1.80
CA LEU A 332 12.55 1.39 1.54
C LEU A 332 11.81 2.72 1.37
N GLU A 333 11.05 2.83 0.29
CA GLU A 333 10.10 3.90 0.03
C GLU A 333 8.70 3.32 0.01
N MET A 334 7.83 3.94 0.79
CA MET A 334 6.43 3.56 0.92
C MET A 334 5.56 4.73 0.51
N TYR A 335 4.48 4.47 -0.23
CA TYR A 335 3.51 5.54 -0.49
C TYR A 335 2.88 6.05 0.82
N THR A 336 2.39 5.13 1.65
CA THR A 336 1.81 5.42 2.96
C THR A 336 1.86 4.18 3.85
N SER A 337 1.17 4.17 4.99
CA SER A 337 1.10 3.06 5.95
C SER A 337 -0.22 3.10 6.73
N THR A 338 -0.50 2.10 7.58
CA THR A 338 -1.55 2.22 8.60
C THR A 338 -1.26 3.38 9.56
N PRO A 339 -2.30 4.05 10.12
CA PRO A 339 -2.12 5.26 10.93
C PRO A 339 -1.18 5.07 12.13
N TRP A 340 -1.32 3.95 12.84
CA TRP A 340 -0.49 3.63 14.00
C TRP A 340 0.98 3.35 13.66
N LEU A 341 1.35 3.24 12.38
CA LEU A 341 2.73 3.05 11.93
C LEU A 341 3.33 4.29 11.25
N TYR A 342 2.60 5.40 11.13
CA TYR A 342 3.13 6.63 10.50
C TYR A 342 4.36 7.18 11.23
N GLU A 343 4.32 7.22 12.56
CA GLU A 343 5.46 7.71 13.35
C GLU A 343 6.68 6.81 13.19
N PHE A 344 6.46 5.49 13.13
CA PHE A 344 7.51 4.51 12.96
C PHE A 344 8.17 4.60 11.59
N TYR A 345 7.38 4.67 10.51
CA TYR A 345 7.86 4.76 9.13
C TYR A 345 8.04 6.20 8.61
N SER A 346 8.13 7.21 9.50
CA SER A 346 8.02 8.63 9.11
C SER A 346 9.05 9.10 8.07
N LEU A 347 10.18 8.41 7.95
CA LEU A 347 11.26 8.72 7.00
C LEU A 347 11.14 7.96 5.67
N ASN A 348 10.23 6.99 5.60
CA ASN A 348 10.05 6.06 4.50
C ASN A 348 8.72 6.26 3.78
N ILE A 349 7.72 6.85 4.43
CA ILE A 349 6.42 7.14 3.80
C ILE A 349 6.44 8.48 3.06
N PHE A 350 5.80 8.53 1.89
CA PHE A 350 5.59 9.76 1.13
C PHE A 350 4.49 10.64 1.74
N VAL A 351 3.38 10.04 2.18
CA VAL A 351 2.25 10.77 2.74
C VAL A 351 1.55 10.02 3.87
N SER A 352 1.07 10.74 4.88
CA SER A 352 0.24 10.21 5.97
C SER A 352 -1.26 10.27 5.62
N ASN A 353 -1.68 9.52 4.60
CA ASN A 353 -3.07 9.53 4.11
C ASN A 353 -3.54 8.13 3.67
N PHE A 354 -3.95 7.34 4.67
CA PHE A 354 -4.45 5.97 4.51
C PHE A 354 -5.65 5.84 3.55
N PRO A 355 -6.65 6.76 3.54
CA PRO A 355 -7.76 6.70 2.57
C PRO A 355 -7.30 6.62 1.12
N ASN A 356 -6.21 7.32 0.77
CA ASN A 356 -5.66 7.25 -0.57
C ASN A 356 -5.07 5.86 -0.87
N MET A 357 -4.52 5.16 0.12
CA MET A 357 -3.97 3.80 -0.04
C MET A 357 -5.01 2.85 -0.62
N ARG A 358 -6.19 2.75 -0.01
CA ARG A 358 -7.25 1.82 -0.45
C ARG A 358 -7.75 2.17 -1.85
N THR A 359 -7.76 3.46 -2.18
CA THR A 359 -8.16 3.92 -3.51
C THR A 359 -7.13 3.52 -4.58
N LEU A 360 -5.84 3.45 -4.21
CA LEU A 360 -4.79 2.94 -5.09
C LEU A 360 -4.85 1.42 -5.22
N GLU A 361 -4.97 0.70 -4.10
CA GLU A 361 -5.10 -0.77 -4.10
C GLU A 361 -6.30 -1.24 -4.93
N SER A 362 -7.40 -0.48 -4.95
CA SER A 362 -8.62 -0.82 -5.69
C SER A 362 -8.63 -0.44 -7.18
N LEU A 363 -7.51 0.05 -7.74
CA LEU A 363 -7.38 0.25 -9.18
C LEU A 363 -7.46 -1.09 -9.91
N VAL A 364 -8.30 -1.17 -10.95
CA VAL A 364 -8.60 -2.41 -11.68
C VAL A 364 -7.34 -3.00 -12.31
N SER A 365 -6.44 -2.15 -12.79
CA SER A 365 -5.14 -2.53 -13.34
C SER A 365 -4.21 -3.22 -12.33
N GLN A 366 -4.40 -2.98 -11.04
CA GLN A 366 -3.53 -3.50 -9.97
C GLN A 366 -4.15 -4.76 -9.32
N GLU A 367 -5.45 -4.76 -9.07
CA GLU A 367 -6.13 -5.85 -8.37
C GLU A 367 -6.62 -6.99 -9.30
N GLU A 368 -7.18 -6.63 -10.46
CA GLU A 368 -7.99 -7.56 -11.27
C GLU A 368 -7.34 -7.94 -12.61
N LEU A 369 -6.44 -7.11 -13.14
CA LEU A 369 -5.85 -7.33 -14.47
C LEU A 369 -5.05 -8.64 -14.53
N PHE A 370 -4.15 -8.85 -13.56
CA PHE A 370 -3.35 -10.07 -13.49
C PHE A 370 -3.06 -10.46 -12.05
N GLN A 371 -2.84 -11.75 -11.83
CA GLN A 371 -2.56 -12.30 -10.51
C GLN A 371 -1.43 -13.33 -10.59
N PHE A 372 -0.70 -13.51 -9.49
CA PHE A 372 0.26 -14.61 -9.37
C PHE A 372 -0.44 -15.96 -9.61
N SER A 373 0.20 -16.84 -10.39
CA SER A 373 -0.29 -18.17 -10.72
C SER A 373 0.57 -19.25 -10.08
N TYR A 374 1.82 -19.42 -10.53
CA TYR A 374 2.73 -20.45 -10.02
C TYR A 374 4.20 -20.07 -10.27
N ILE A 375 5.10 -20.87 -9.69
CA ILE A 375 6.54 -20.82 -9.95
C ILE A 375 6.91 -22.09 -10.73
N SER A 376 7.70 -21.95 -11.78
CA SER A 376 8.26 -23.08 -12.53
C SER A 376 9.67 -22.72 -13.00
N GLU A 377 10.63 -23.62 -12.78
CA GLU A 377 12.02 -23.45 -13.20
C GLU A 377 12.65 -22.12 -12.72
N GLY A 378 12.33 -21.71 -11.50
CA GLY A 378 12.82 -20.45 -10.91
C GLY A 378 12.09 -19.19 -11.39
N LYS A 379 11.17 -19.30 -12.35
CA LYS A 379 10.44 -18.16 -12.92
C LYS A 379 9.04 -18.04 -12.36
N ILE A 380 8.53 -16.80 -12.34
CA ILE A 380 7.18 -16.49 -11.89
C ILE A 380 6.23 -16.43 -13.10
N TYR A 381 5.10 -17.13 -12.97
CA TYR A 381 4.01 -17.08 -13.94
C TYR A 381 2.81 -16.36 -13.35
N VAL A 382 2.18 -15.53 -14.18
CA VAL A 382 0.98 -14.76 -13.85
C VAL A 382 -0.16 -15.12 -14.78
N THR A 383 -1.39 -14.97 -14.30
CA THR A 383 -2.61 -15.12 -15.09
C THR A 383 -3.26 -13.77 -15.32
N GLU A 384 -3.43 -13.38 -16.58
CA GLU A 384 -4.28 -12.26 -17.00
C GLU A 384 -5.72 -12.74 -17.14
N THR A 385 -6.67 -11.94 -16.67
CA THR A 385 -8.10 -12.21 -16.88
C THR A 385 -8.48 -12.11 -18.36
N CYS A 386 -9.43 -12.96 -18.80
CA CYS A 386 -10.05 -12.84 -20.13
C CYS A 386 -11.32 -11.97 -20.13
N ASP A 387 -11.72 -11.41 -18.98
CA ASP A 387 -12.90 -10.56 -18.86
C ASP A 387 -12.70 -9.25 -19.63
N PRO A 388 -13.45 -8.99 -20.72
CA PRO A 388 -13.24 -7.81 -21.56
C PRO A 388 -13.51 -6.50 -20.82
N VAL A 389 -14.37 -6.50 -19.79
CA VAL A 389 -14.66 -5.31 -18.99
C VAL A 389 -13.46 -4.95 -18.13
N VAL A 390 -12.89 -5.95 -17.44
CA VAL A 390 -11.67 -5.75 -16.62
C VAL A 390 -10.51 -5.30 -17.49
N ILE A 391 -10.25 -6.00 -18.60
CA ILE A 391 -9.15 -5.65 -19.53
C ILE A 391 -9.31 -4.21 -20.04
N SER A 392 -10.51 -3.82 -20.47
CA SER A 392 -10.78 -2.49 -21.00
C SER A 392 -10.53 -1.41 -19.94
N LYS A 393 -11.05 -1.59 -18.72
CA LYS A 393 -10.83 -0.63 -17.62
C LYS A 393 -9.37 -0.56 -17.17
N ALA A 394 -8.70 -1.69 -17.05
CA ALA A 394 -7.29 -1.71 -16.68
C ALA A 394 -6.43 -0.99 -17.73
N LYS A 395 -6.68 -1.21 -19.02
CA LYS A 395 -6.01 -0.48 -20.11
C LYS A 395 -6.30 1.01 -20.08
N LEU A 396 -7.54 1.39 -19.75
CA LEU A 396 -7.94 2.78 -19.57
C LEU A 396 -7.14 3.44 -18.44
N GLU A 397 -7.06 2.82 -17.27
CA GLU A 397 -6.27 3.32 -16.12
C GLU A 397 -4.79 3.47 -16.47
N ILE A 398 -4.19 2.44 -17.10
CA ILE A 398 -2.80 2.48 -17.56
C ILE A 398 -2.61 3.62 -18.57
N GLY A 399 -3.47 3.73 -19.58
CA GLY A 399 -3.37 4.74 -20.63
C GLY A 399 -3.51 6.17 -20.12
N ILE A 400 -4.42 6.43 -19.17
CA ILE A 400 -4.55 7.73 -18.48
C ILE A 400 -3.28 8.02 -17.68
N PHE A 401 -2.81 7.06 -16.88
CA PHE A 401 -1.64 7.24 -16.05
C PHE A 401 -0.40 7.57 -16.89
N LEU A 402 -0.16 6.83 -17.98
CA LEU A 402 0.96 7.08 -18.88
C LEU A 402 0.85 8.45 -19.59
N ASN A 403 -0.36 8.92 -19.93
CA ASN A 403 -0.56 10.28 -20.44
C ASN A 403 -0.15 11.34 -19.39
N ILE A 404 -0.53 11.15 -18.13
CA ILE A 404 -0.14 12.04 -17.02
C ILE A 404 1.38 12.09 -16.88
N ILE A 405 2.05 10.93 -16.91
CA ILE A 405 3.52 10.85 -16.85
C ILE A 405 4.17 11.58 -18.03
N ASP A 406 3.62 11.42 -19.23
CA ASP A 406 4.15 12.07 -20.44
C ASP A 406 4.05 13.60 -20.37
N LYS A 407 3.05 14.15 -19.67
CA LYS A 407 2.86 15.60 -19.49
C LYS A 407 3.73 16.18 -18.38
N ASN A 408 3.76 15.54 -17.23
CA ASN A 408 4.36 16.09 -16.02
C ASN A 408 5.89 16.26 -16.12
N ILE A 409 6.55 15.52 -17.02
CA ILE A 409 8.02 15.46 -17.08
C ILE A 409 8.62 16.20 -18.29
N SER A 410 7.80 16.90 -19.09
CA SER A 410 8.31 17.96 -19.99
C SER A 410 9.05 19.11 -19.27
N LEU A 411 9.17 19.05 -17.94
CA LEU A 411 9.75 20.07 -17.07
C LEU A 411 10.97 19.57 -16.25
N THR A 412 11.37 18.29 -16.35
CA THR A 412 12.39 17.69 -15.45
C THR A 412 13.48 16.89 -16.19
N ILE A 413 13.30 16.62 -17.49
CA ILE A 413 14.36 16.17 -18.42
C ILE A 413 14.77 17.40 -19.24
#